data_AF-A0A1V5J356-F1
#
_entry.id   AF-A0A1V5J356-F1
#
_cell.length_a   1.000
_cell.length_b   1.000
_cell.length_c   1.000
_cell.angle_alpha   90.00
_cell.angle_beta   90.00
_cell.angle_gamma   90.00
#
_symmetry.space_group_name_H-M   'P 1'
#
loop_
_entity.id
_entity.type
_entity.pdbx_description
1 polymer ?
#
loop_
_entity_poly.entity_id
_entity_poly.type
_entity_poly.pdbx_seq_one_letter_code
_entity_poly.pdbx_strand_id
1 'polypeptide(L)' 'MAQRIGSALFQIGGMMLLIGLALVRFPNAFSWFGHLPGDIMTEHVIAPFASMLVVSLAISGLSRLFSALLRLIR' A
#
# COMPACT_ATOMS: atom_id res chain seq x y z
N MET A 1 15.88 17.99 12.06
CA MET A 1 14.95 18.08 10.91
C MET A 1 15.35 17.12 9.79
N ALA A 2 16.57 17.23 9.25
CA ALA A 2 17.08 16.42 8.13
C ALA A 2 16.93 14.89 8.31
N GLN A 3 17.23 14.36 9.50
CA GLN A 3 17.10 12.91 9.76
C GLN A 3 15.65 12.40 9.65
N ARG A 4 14.66 13.17 10.12
CA ARG A 4 13.23 12.78 9.99
C ARG A 4 12.79 12.77 8.54
N ILE A 5 13.24 13.77 7.78
CA ILE A 5 12.97 13.88 6.34
C ILE A 5 13.63 12.71 5.60
N GLY A 6 14.89 12.40 5.89
CA GLY A 6 15.62 11.27 5.31
C GLY A 6 14.96 9.92 5.58
N SER A 7 14.50 9.68 6.82
CA SER A 7 13.74 8.46 7.15
C SER A 7 12.42 8.37 6.39
N ALA A 8 11.69 9.49 6.25
CA ALA A 8 10.45 9.51 5.48
C ALA A 8 10.67 9.23 3.98
N LEU A 9 11.70 9.84 3.39
CA LEU A 9 12.11 9.59 2.00
C LEU A 9 12.49 8.12 1.77
N PHE A 10 13.26 7.53 2.69
CA PHE A 10 13.62 6.11 2.60
C PHE A 10 12.39 5.21 2.68
N GLN A 11 11.46 5.51 3.58
CA GLN A 11 10.22 4.74 3.72
C GLN A 11 9.34 4.84 2.47
N ILE A 12 9.13 6.04 1.93
CA ILE A 12 8.36 6.27 0.70
C ILE A 12 9.02 5.57 -0.49
N GLY A 13 10.33 5.73 -0.66
CA GLY A 13 11.09 5.09 -1.73
C GLY A 13 11.04 3.57 -1.65
N GLY A 14 11.18 3.00 -0.45
CA GLY A 14 11.02 1.56 -0.22
C GLY A 14 9.63 1.05 -0.57
N MET A 15 8.57 1.79 -0.20
CA MET A 15 7.20 1.43 -0.56
C MET A 15 6.98 1.50 -2.07
N MET A 16 7.46 2.55 -2.75
CA MET A 16 7.39 2.67 -4.21
C MET A 16 8.13 1.55 -4.93
N LEU A 17 9.31 1.15 -4.44
CA LEU A 17 10.08 0.04 -5.01
C LEU A 17 9.30 -1.28 -4.93
N LEU A 18 8.67 -1.58 -3.79
CA LEU A 18 7.87 -2.78 -3.63
C LEU A 18 6.63 -2.77 -4.54
N ILE A 19 5.93 -1.63 -4.63
CA ILE A 19 4.78 -1.48 -5.52
C ILE A 19 5.21 -1.65 -6.98
N GLY A 20 6.29 -1.00 -7.40
CA GLY A 20 6.84 -1.11 -8.75
C GLY A 20 7.23 -2.54 -9.12
N LEU A 21 7.90 -3.24 -8.20
CA LEU A 21 8.28 -4.64 -8.40
C LEU A 21 7.05 -5.55 -8.53
N ALA A 22 6.02 -5.33 -7.71
CA ALA A 22 4.77 -6.06 -7.80
C ALA A 22 4.09 -5.86 -9.16
N LEU A 23 4.05 -4.63 -9.67
CA LEU A 23 3.44 -4.30 -10.95
C LEU A 23 4.21 -4.87 -12.15
N VAL A 24 5.55 -4.87 -12.10
CA VAL A 24 6.37 -5.48 -13.16
C VAL A 24 6.13 -6.99 -13.22
N ARG A 25 6.04 -7.65 -12.06
CA ARG A 25 5.87 -9.11 -12.00
C ARG A 25 4.43 -9.55 -12.26
N PHE A 26 3.46 -8.71 -11.88
CA PHE A 26 2.03 -8.93 -11.97
C PHE A 26 1.37 -7.65 -12.49
N PRO A 27 1.29 -7.45 -13.83
CA PRO A 27 0.71 -6.23 -14.39
C PRO A 27 -0.78 -6.06 -14.00
N ASN A 28 -1.47 -7.16 -13.73
CA ASN A 28 -2.85 -7.18 -13.27
C ASN A 28 -2.97 -7.15 -11.74
N ALA A 29 -1.94 -6.74 -11.00
CA ALA A 29 -1.94 -6.73 -9.54
C ALA A 29 -3.01 -5.83 -8.91
N PHE A 30 -3.63 -4.91 -9.64
CA PHE A 30 -4.73 -4.06 -9.16
C PHE A 30 -6.10 -4.42 -9.75
N SER A 31 -6.22 -5.46 -10.58
CA SER A 31 -7.50 -5.82 -11.20
C SER A 31 -8.56 -6.26 -10.19
N TRP A 32 -8.16 -6.68 -9.00
CA TRP A 32 -9.07 -7.03 -7.90
C TRP A 32 -9.69 -5.81 -7.22
N PHE A 33 -9.13 -4.61 -7.42
CA PHE A 33 -9.63 -3.40 -6.75
C PHE A 33 -11.04 -3.08 -7.23
N GLY A 34 -11.98 -2.98 -6.31
CA GLY A 34 -13.40 -2.76 -6.59
C GLY A 34 -14.21 -4.02 -6.90
N HIS A 35 -13.57 -5.18 -6.95
CA HIS A 35 -14.22 -6.46 -7.28
C HIS A 35 -14.32 -7.39 -6.06
N LEU A 36 -14.05 -6.89 -4.86
CA LEU A 36 -14.13 -7.69 -3.63
C LEU A 36 -15.58 -7.78 -3.13
N PRO A 37 -15.96 -8.88 -2.46
CA PRO A 37 -17.25 -8.99 -1.81
C PRO A 37 -17.40 -7.88 -0.77
N GLY A 38 -18.42 -7.03 -0.93
CA GLY A 38 -18.64 -5.83 -0.11
C GLY A 38 -18.24 -4.52 -0.78
N ASP A 39 -17.62 -4.56 -1.96
CA ASP A 39 -17.51 -3.38 -2.83
C ASP A 39 -18.87 -3.11 -3.50
N ILE A 40 -19.34 -1.87 -3.39
CA ILE A 40 -20.57 -1.43 -4.04
C ILE A 40 -20.15 -0.74 -5.34
N MET A 41 -20.26 -1.46 -6.45
CA MET A 41 -20.07 -0.92 -7.79
C MET A 41 -21.39 -0.98 -8.54
N THR A 42 -22.13 0.12 -8.50
CA THR A 42 -23.38 0.33 -9.24
C THR A 42 -23.17 1.48 -10.23
N GLU A 43 -24.01 1.57 -11.27
CA GLU A 43 -23.93 2.64 -12.30
C GLU A 43 -23.93 4.06 -11.72
N HIS A 44 -24.58 4.26 -10.57
CA HIS A 44 -24.74 5.56 -9.93
C HIS A 44 -23.82 5.77 -8.72
N VAL A 45 -23.29 4.69 -8.14
CA VAL A 45 -22.53 4.73 -6.88
C VAL A 45 -21.36 3.77 -6.95
N ILE A 46 -20.16 4.32 -6.83
CA ILE A 46 -18.91 3.57 -6.78
C ILE A 46 -18.33 3.76 -5.38
N ALA A 47 -18.52 2.76 -4.52
CA ALA A 47 -18.03 2.74 -3.15
C ALA A 47 -17.29 1.41 -2.87
N PRO A 48 -15.98 1.34 -3.16
CA PRO A 48 -15.16 0.14 -2.97
C PRO A 48 -14.72 0.00 -1.50
N PHE A 49 -15.67 -0.18 -0.58
CA PHE A 49 -15.40 -0.23 0.86
C PHE A 49 -14.45 -1.35 1.27
N ALA A 50 -14.66 -2.56 0.73
CA ALA A 50 -13.86 -3.73 1.07
C ALA A 50 -12.44 -3.57 0.53
N SER A 51 -12.31 -3.13 -0.72
CA SER A 51 -11.02 -2.84 -1.34
C SER A 51 -10.26 -1.73 -0.62
N MET A 52 -10.93 -0.64 -0.23
CA MET A 52 -10.31 0.43 0.54
C MET A 52 -9.84 -0.05 1.93
N LEU A 53 -10.60 -0.93 2.59
CA LEU A 53 -10.18 -1.55 3.85
C LEU A 53 -8.93 -2.41 3.68
N VAL A 54 -8.90 -3.26 2.66
CA VAL A 54 -7.74 -4.11 2.36
C VAL A 54 -6.50 -3.27 2.06
N VAL A 55 -6.63 -2.23 1.24
CA VAL A 55 -5.52 -1.30 0.93
C VAL A 55 -5.02 -0.61 2.20
N SER A 56 -5.93 -0.13 3.06
CA SER A 56 -5.58 0.52 4.33
C SER A 56 -4.81 -0.41 5.26
N LEU A 57 -5.26 -1.66 5.40
CA LEU A 57 -4.58 -2.68 6.20
C LEU A 57 -3.21 -3.04 5.61
N ALA A 58 -3.10 -3.17 4.29
CA ALA A 58 -1.85 -3.45 3.61
C ALA A 58 -0.82 -2.33 3.82
N ILE A 59 -1.21 -1.07 3.63
CA ILE A 59 -0.35 0.10 3.87
C ILE A 59 0.08 0.17 5.34
N SER A 60 -0.86 -0.06 6.26
CA SER A 60 -0.58 -0.06 7.70
C SER A 60 0.40 -1.17 8.12
N GLY A 61 0.20 -2.38 7.59
CA GLY A 61 1.10 -3.52 7.81
C GLY A 61 2.49 -3.26 7.24
N LEU A 62 2.57 -2.74 6.01
CA LEU A 62 3.82 -2.42 5.36
C LEU A 62 4.58 -1.30 6.11
N SER A 63 3.88 -0.26 6.56
CA SER A 63 4.46 0.81 7.37
C SER A 63 5.04 0.29 8.69
N ARG A 64 4.32 -0.62 9.36
CA ARG A 64 4.84 -1.31 10.56
C ARG A 64 6.07 -2.15 10.25
N LEU A 65 6.07 -2.89 9.13
CA LEU A 65 7.20 -3.71 8.72
C LEU A 65 8.45 -2.86 8.46
N PHE A 66 8.33 -1.77 7.69
CA PHE A 66 9.44 -0.84 7.47
C PHE A 66 9.92 -0.20 8.77
N SER A 67 9.00 0.18 9.65
CA SER A 67 9.35 0.73 10.96
C SER A 67 10.10 -0.29 11.83
N ALA A 68 9.68 -1.55 11.83
CA ALA A 68 10.35 -2.61 12.56
C ALA A 68 11.74 -2.91 11.98
N LEU A 69 11.86 -2.95 10.65
CA LEU A 69 13.14 -3.15 9.97
C LEU A 69 14.13 -2.02 10.26
N LEU A 70 13.67 -0.77 10.20
CA LEU A 70 14.50 0.41 10.52
C LEU A 70 14.93 0.42 11.99
N ARG A 71 14.12 -0.12 12.91
CA ARG A 71 14.50 -0.28 14.32
C ARG A 71 15.56 -1.37 14.51
N LEU A 72 15.58 -2.41 13.67
CA LEU A 72 16.57 -3.48 13.76
C LEU A 72 17.96 -3.04 13.26
N ILE A 73 17.98 -2.14 12.28
CA ILE A 73 19.21 -1.62 11.67
C ILE A 73 19.85 -0.50 12.53
N ARG A 74 19.08 0.08 13.46
CA ARG A 74 19.50 1.17 14.33
C ARG A 74 20.02 0.66 15.68
#